data_AF-A0A2K3E1T2-F1
#
_entry.id   AF-A0A2K3E1T2-F1
#
_cell.length_a   1.000
_cell.length_b   1.000
_cell.length_c   1.000
_cell.angle_alpha   90.00
_cell.angle_beta   90.00
_cell.angle_gamma   90.00
#
_symmetry.space_group_name_H-M   'P 1'
#
loop_
_entity.id
_entity.type
_entity.pdbx_description
1 polymer ?
#
loop_
_entity_poly.entity_id
_entity_poly.type
_entity_poly.pdbx_seq_one_letter_code
_entity_poly.pdbx_strand_id
1 'polypeptide(L)'
;MTLSLPRAAQADDFVTLPSGIKVLTIREGEGATPQPGDTVEVHWAGFTKGYQGKVIDHRLQSYPERRAHRIDNTSVRDEPYEFKLGSGQAIKAFEIAVSNMKAGGIVRVEVPGELPDLAYPLDRSQRFTGELISQDLKIYKYRYGPQPAELGGQRALDFVLDNTTLRPFNRTLLFDIKLLAVRKQR
;
A
#
# COMPACT_ATOMS: atom_id res chain seq x y z
N MET A 1 -32.18 16.32 -15.00
CA MET A 1 -30.78 16.39 -14.54
C MET A 1 -30.05 15.19 -15.13
N THR A 2 -29.26 15.42 -16.17
CA THR A 2 -28.58 14.38 -16.93
C THR A 2 -27.40 13.87 -16.11
N LEU A 3 -27.44 12.60 -15.69
CA LEU A 3 -26.31 11.93 -15.05
C LEU A 3 -25.20 11.80 -16.11
N SER A 4 -24.20 12.67 -16.03
CA SER A 4 -22.96 12.53 -16.80
C SER A 4 -22.22 11.32 -16.26
N LEU A 5 -22.10 10.27 -17.07
CA LEU A 5 -21.15 9.19 -16.82
C LEU A 5 -19.75 9.80 -16.68
N PRO A 6 -18.93 9.37 -15.69
CA PRO A 6 -17.56 9.84 -15.61
C PRO A 6 -16.83 9.43 -16.90
N ARG A 7 -16.17 10.42 -17.50
CA ARG A 7 -15.23 10.26 -18.62
C ARG A 7 -14.31 9.08 -18.29
N ALA A 8 -14.22 8.10 -19.20
CA ALA A 8 -13.30 6.98 -19.06
C ALA A 8 -11.92 7.52 -18.63
N ALA A 9 -11.51 7.16 -17.42
CA ALA A 9 -10.23 7.57 -16.87
C ALA A 9 -9.15 7.11 -17.85
N GLN A 10 -8.37 8.04 -18.38
CA GLN A 10 -7.18 7.69 -19.15
C GLN A 10 -6.27 6.90 -18.21
N ALA A 11 -5.73 5.77 -18.69
CA ALA A 11 -4.97 4.80 -17.89
C ALA A 11 -3.70 5.36 -17.21
N ASP A 12 -3.37 6.63 -17.42
CA ASP A 12 -2.14 7.28 -16.96
C ASP A 12 -2.34 8.29 -15.80
N ASP A 13 -3.57 8.55 -15.37
CA ASP A 13 -3.84 9.49 -14.27
C ASP A 13 -4.40 8.81 -13.01
N PHE A 14 -4.00 9.33 -11.86
CA PHE A 14 -4.53 8.92 -10.57
C PHE A 14 -6.01 9.30 -10.43
N VAL A 15 -6.83 8.33 -10.06
CA VAL A 15 -8.22 8.52 -9.66
C VAL A 15 -8.28 8.60 -8.13
N THR A 16 -8.88 9.67 -7.60
CA THR A 16 -9.13 9.77 -6.16
C THR A 16 -10.42 9.03 -5.83
N LEU A 17 -10.33 8.02 -4.97
CA LEU A 17 -11.50 7.28 -4.49
C LEU A 17 -12.25 8.07 -3.43
N PRO A 18 -13.52 7.75 -3.13
CA PRO A 18 -14.29 8.42 -2.08
C PRO A 18 -13.64 8.40 -0.69
N SER A 19 -12.78 7.41 -0.43
CA SER A 19 -11.98 7.34 0.81
C SER A 19 -10.85 8.37 0.90
N GLY A 20 -10.49 9.01 -0.22
CA GLY A 20 -9.38 9.96 -0.32
C GLY A 20 -8.04 9.36 -0.74
N ILE A 21 -7.91 8.02 -0.82
CA ILE A 21 -6.72 7.42 -1.47
C ILE A 21 -6.75 7.70 -2.96
N LYS A 22 -5.57 7.78 -3.57
CA LYS A 22 -5.45 7.89 -5.03
C LYS A 22 -4.96 6.58 -5.60
N VAL A 23 -5.60 6.12 -6.67
CA VAL A 23 -5.25 4.88 -7.35
C VAL A 23 -4.95 5.15 -8.82
N LEU A 24 -3.85 4.58 -9.30
CA LEU A 24 -3.50 4.54 -10.71
C LEU A 24 -3.50 3.07 -11.15
N THR A 25 -4.36 2.72 -12.10
CA THR A 25 -4.38 1.38 -12.69
C THR A 25 -3.26 1.26 -13.72
N ILE A 26 -2.16 0.61 -13.33
CA ILE A 26 -1.03 0.34 -14.24
C ILE A 26 -1.41 -0.75 -15.25
N ARG A 27 -2.14 -1.76 -14.79
CA ARG A 27 -2.64 -2.85 -15.63
C ARG A 27 -3.93 -3.40 -15.06
N GLU A 28 -4.97 -3.48 -15.88
CA GLU A 28 -6.20 -4.16 -15.48
C GLU A 28 -5.98 -5.68 -15.47
N GLY A 29 -6.56 -6.36 -14.47
CA GLY A 29 -6.57 -7.82 -14.41
C GLY A 29 -7.77 -8.41 -15.15
N GLU A 30 -7.69 -9.69 -15.50
CA GLU A 30 -8.75 -10.40 -16.21
C GLU A 30 -9.43 -11.46 -15.33
N GLY A 31 -8.88 -11.75 -14.15
CA GLY A 31 -9.40 -12.75 -13.25
C GLY A 31 -10.51 -12.22 -12.32
N ALA A 32 -10.79 -13.01 -11.28
CA ALA A 32 -11.85 -12.70 -10.33
C ALA A 32 -11.59 -11.39 -9.57
N THR A 33 -12.67 -10.64 -9.33
CA THR A 33 -12.70 -9.57 -8.33
C THR A 33 -12.91 -10.19 -6.94
N PRO A 34 -12.06 -9.87 -5.96
CA PRO A 34 -12.21 -10.39 -4.60
C PRO A 34 -13.43 -9.77 -3.91
N GLN A 35 -14.05 -10.56 -3.03
CA GLN A 35 -15.18 -10.15 -2.20
C GLN A 35 -14.77 -10.21 -0.71
N PRO A 36 -15.42 -9.45 0.17
CA PRO A 36 -15.19 -9.58 1.61
C PRO A 36 -15.31 -11.04 2.05
N GLY A 37 -14.30 -11.53 2.77
CA GLY A 37 -14.21 -12.94 3.16
C GLY A 37 -13.25 -13.78 2.31
N ASP A 38 -12.96 -13.37 1.07
CA ASP A 38 -12.00 -14.05 0.21
C ASP A 38 -10.57 -13.89 0.76
N THR A 39 -9.75 -14.91 0.56
CA THR A 39 -8.31 -14.81 0.77
C THR A 39 -7.66 -14.31 -0.50
N VAL A 40 -6.89 -13.24 -0.40
CA VAL A 40 -6.17 -12.63 -1.52
C VAL A 40 -4.67 -12.78 -1.34
N GLU A 41 -3.99 -12.98 -2.45
CA GLU A 41 -2.55 -13.12 -2.50
C GLU A 41 -1.97 -12.03 -3.40
N VAL A 42 -1.02 -11.24 -2.87
CA VAL A 42 -0.51 -10.05 -3.55
C VAL A 42 1.01 -9.96 -3.48
N HIS A 43 1.62 -9.52 -4.57
CA HIS A 43 2.92 -8.87 -4.48
C HIS A 43 2.73 -7.38 -4.22
N TRP A 44 3.61 -6.81 -3.41
CA TRP A 44 3.62 -5.39 -3.17
C TRP A 44 5.04 -4.83 -3.14
N ALA A 45 5.16 -3.58 -3.58
CA ALA A 45 6.34 -2.75 -3.35
C ALA A 45 5.91 -1.45 -2.68
N GLY A 46 6.54 -1.09 -1.57
CA GLY A 46 6.21 0.11 -0.81
C GLY A 46 7.33 1.14 -0.83
N PHE A 47 6.95 2.42 -0.82
CA PHE A 47 7.88 3.54 -0.86
C PHE A 47 7.39 4.70 0.02
N THR A 48 8.33 5.43 0.60
CA THR A 48 8.05 6.71 1.25
C THR A 48 8.37 7.85 0.29
N LYS A 49 7.43 8.77 0.07
CA LYS A 49 7.60 9.89 -0.89
C LYS A 49 8.33 11.08 -0.27
N GLY A 50 8.19 11.29 1.04
CA GLY A 50 8.67 12.50 1.71
C GLY A 50 10.02 12.37 2.42
N TYR A 51 10.63 11.19 2.45
CA TYR A 51 11.92 10.99 3.12
C TYR A 51 13.08 11.30 2.16
N GLN A 52 13.85 12.34 2.47
CA GLN A 52 15.03 12.82 1.72
C GLN A 52 14.75 13.31 0.28
N GLY A 53 13.80 14.24 0.15
CA GLY A 53 13.86 15.32 -0.83
C GLY A 53 13.90 14.93 -2.30
N LYS A 54 12.74 14.68 -2.90
CA LYS A 54 12.20 15.40 -4.05
C LYS A 54 10.76 14.92 -4.28
N VAL A 55 9.87 15.85 -4.62
CA VAL A 55 8.56 15.52 -5.17
C VAL A 55 8.77 14.63 -6.39
N ILE A 56 8.26 13.41 -6.33
CA ILE A 56 8.23 12.50 -7.47
C ILE A 56 7.09 12.97 -8.36
N ASP A 57 7.41 13.38 -9.59
CA ASP A 57 6.39 13.51 -10.63
C ASP A 57 5.95 12.09 -11.00
N HIS A 58 4.70 11.78 -10.68
CA HIS A 58 4.13 10.44 -10.80
C HIS A 58 3.90 10.00 -12.25
N ARG A 59 4.07 10.91 -13.22
CA ARG A 59 3.86 10.66 -14.65
C ARG A 59 5.13 10.25 -15.40
N LEU A 60 6.29 10.33 -14.77
CA LEU A 60 7.55 9.91 -15.38
C LEU A 60 7.74 8.41 -15.20
N GLN A 61 7.39 7.66 -16.25
CA GLN A 61 7.65 6.22 -16.36
C GLN A 61 9.15 5.87 -16.36
N SER A 62 10.00 6.88 -16.51
CA SER A 62 11.46 6.77 -16.52
C SER A 62 12.08 8.00 -15.85
N TYR A 63 12.22 8.01 -14.52
CA TYR A 63 13.26 8.76 -13.80
C TYR A 63 13.45 8.10 -12.42
N PRO A 64 14.67 8.11 -11.86
CA PRO A 64 15.25 6.98 -11.16
C PRO A 64 14.61 6.79 -9.79
N GLU A 65 14.55 5.52 -9.37
CA GLU A 65 14.27 5.00 -8.02
C GLU A 65 15.13 5.62 -6.89
N ARG A 66 15.92 6.66 -7.16
CA ARG A 66 16.97 7.22 -6.32
C ARG A 66 16.49 8.20 -5.24
N ARG A 67 15.18 8.49 -5.12
CA ARG A 67 14.67 9.50 -4.16
C ARG A 67 13.39 9.14 -3.40
N ALA A 68 12.88 7.92 -3.53
CA ALA A 68 11.89 7.37 -2.62
C ALA A 68 12.59 6.31 -1.77
N HIS A 69 12.43 6.33 -0.45
CA HIS A 69 13.01 5.27 0.37
C HIS A 69 12.10 4.04 0.32
N ARG A 70 12.64 2.94 -0.21
CA ARG A 70 11.91 1.68 -0.34
C ARG A 70 11.61 1.10 1.05
N ILE A 71 10.36 0.70 1.25
CA ILE A 71 9.88 0.00 2.44
C ILE A 71 10.09 -1.50 2.23
N ASP A 72 9.57 -2.06 1.14
CA ASP A 72 9.82 -3.45 0.76
C ASP A 72 9.48 -3.67 -0.73
N ASN A 73 9.84 -4.83 -1.26
CA ASN A 73 9.33 -5.35 -2.52
C ASN A 73 9.29 -6.88 -2.49
N THR A 74 8.10 -7.45 -2.33
CA THR A 74 7.94 -8.90 -2.20
C THR A 74 8.16 -9.67 -3.49
N SER A 75 8.02 -9.03 -4.65
CA SER A 75 8.23 -9.71 -5.95
C SER A 75 9.69 -10.08 -6.20
N VAL A 76 10.64 -9.42 -5.54
CA VAL A 76 12.08 -9.73 -5.65
C VAL A 76 12.43 -10.99 -4.86
N ARG A 77 11.66 -11.30 -3.81
CA ARG A 77 11.90 -12.47 -2.94
C ARG A 77 10.96 -13.64 -3.20
N ASP A 78 9.97 -13.47 -4.09
CA ASP A 78 8.90 -14.45 -4.33
C ASP A 78 8.12 -14.81 -3.03
N GLU A 79 7.92 -13.80 -2.17
CA GLU A 79 7.25 -13.95 -0.87
C GLU A 79 5.93 -13.16 -0.85
N PRO A 80 4.88 -13.66 -1.51
CA PRO A 80 3.61 -12.96 -1.59
C PRO A 80 3.00 -12.70 -0.20
N TYR A 81 2.35 -11.55 -0.06
CA TYR A 81 1.58 -11.22 1.12
C TYR A 81 0.15 -11.75 0.95
N GLU A 82 -0.30 -12.55 1.92
CA GLU A 82 -1.63 -13.12 1.93
C GLU A 82 -2.44 -12.54 3.09
N PHE A 83 -3.70 -12.17 2.84
CA PHE A 83 -4.63 -11.75 3.88
C PHE A 83 -6.08 -12.05 3.49
N LYS A 84 -6.97 -12.03 4.47
CA LYS A 84 -8.41 -12.15 4.25
C LYS A 84 -9.01 -10.76 4.04
N LEU A 85 -9.65 -10.52 2.89
CA LEU A 85 -10.27 -9.24 2.58
C LEU A 85 -11.44 -8.97 3.55
N GLY A 86 -11.49 -7.77 4.11
CA GLY A 86 -12.47 -7.31 5.11
C GLY A 86 -12.17 -7.74 6.54
N SER A 87 -11.05 -8.42 6.80
CA SER A 87 -10.69 -8.87 8.15
C SER A 87 -9.98 -7.80 8.99
N GLY A 88 -9.50 -6.72 8.37
CA GLY A 88 -8.69 -5.71 9.05
C GLY A 88 -7.26 -6.18 9.33
N GLN A 89 -6.80 -7.24 8.68
CA GLN A 89 -5.40 -7.70 8.73
C GLN A 89 -4.46 -6.80 7.93
N ALA A 90 -4.96 -6.13 6.90
CA ALA A 90 -4.22 -5.15 6.12
C ALA A 90 -4.67 -3.72 6.45
N ILE A 91 -3.82 -2.73 6.19
CA ILE A 91 -4.20 -1.31 6.29
C ILE A 91 -5.40 -1.02 5.37
N LYS A 92 -6.25 -0.06 5.77
CA LYS A 92 -7.51 0.21 5.05
C LYS A 92 -7.29 0.58 3.58
N ALA A 93 -6.21 1.31 3.27
CA ALA A 93 -5.86 1.63 1.89
C ALA A 93 -5.63 0.37 1.03
N PHE A 94 -5.03 -0.68 1.59
CA PHE A 94 -4.82 -1.96 0.90
C PHE A 94 -6.14 -2.69 0.67
N GLU A 95 -6.97 -2.80 1.72
CA GLU A 95 -8.32 -3.39 1.64
C GLU A 95 -9.18 -2.71 0.56
N ILE A 96 -9.18 -1.37 0.55
CA ILE A 96 -9.93 -0.57 -0.44
C ILE A 96 -9.35 -0.75 -1.85
N ALA A 97 -8.02 -0.73 -2.01
CA ALA A 97 -7.42 -0.89 -3.33
C ALA A 97 -7.69 -2.29 -3.89
N VAL A 98 -7.41 -3.34 -3.12
CA VAL A 98 -7.55 -4.74 -3.56
C VAL A 98 -9.01 -5.11 -3.85
N SER A 99 -9.97 -4.58 -3.08
CA SER A 99 -11.41 -4.80 -3.36
C SER A 99 -11.87 -4.24 -4.70
N ASN A 100 -11.15 -3.26 -5.26
CA ASN A 100 -11.44 -2.67 -6.58
C ASN A 100 -10.56 -3.28 -7.70
N MET A 101 -9.74 -4.29 -7.41
CA MET A 101 -8.88 -4.95 -8.40
C MET A 101 -9.52 -6.21 -8.99
N LYS A 102 -8.96 -6.66 -10.11
CA LYS A 102 -9.16 -8.01 -10.67
C LYS A 102 -7.84 -8.78 -10.58
N ALA A 103 -7.91 -10.08 -10.37
CA ALA A 103 -6.71 -10.92 -10.35
C ALA A 103 -5.91 -10.78 -11.66
N GLY A 104 -4.58 -10.70 -11.54
CA GLY A 104 -3.63 -10.35 -12.60
C GLY A 104 -3.37 -8.84 -12.75
N GLY A 105 -4.19 -8.00 -12.12
CA GLY A 105 -4.09 -6.54 -12.20
C GLY A 105 -2.94 -5.97 -11.36
N ILE A 106 -2.48 -4.79 -11.75
CA ILE A 106 -1.45 -4.00 -11.08
C ILE A 106 -2.00 -2.59 -10.86
N VAL A 107 -2.02 -2.14 -9.61
CA VAL A 107 -2.42 -0.78 -9.25
C VAL A 107 -1.35 -0.14 -8.40
N ARG A 108 -1.17 1.17 -8.58
CA ARG A 108 -0.39 2.01 -7.68
C ARG A 108 -1.35 2.79 -6.78
N VAL A 109 -1.09 2.77 -5.48
CA VAL A 109 -1.88 3.45 -4.45
C VAL A 109 -1.02 4.52 -3.80
N GLU A 110 -1.51 5.76 -3.79
CA GLU A 110 -0.98 6.84 -2.97
C GLU A 110 -1.91 7.02 -1.76
N VAL A 111 -1.32 6.87 -0.57
CA VAL A 111 -1.99 7.14 0.71
C VAL A 111 -1.50 8.48 1.23
N PRO A 112 -2.32 9.54 1.16
CA PRO A 112 -1.96 10.86 1.65
C PRO A 112 -1.67 10.80 3.16
N GLY A 113 -0.59 11.45 3.60
CA GLY A 113 -0.25 11.49 5.03
C GLY A 113 -1.20 12.37 5.86
N GLU A 114 -2.07 13.14 5.20
CA GLU A 114 -3.22 13.84 5.79
C GLU A 114 -4.33 12.88 6.24
N LEU A 115 -4.32 11.63 5.77
CA LEU A 115 -5.32 10.60 6.06
C LEU A 115 -4.66 9.39 6.75
N PRO A 116 -4.07 9.55 7.95
CA PRO A 116 -3.31 8.49 8.63
C PRO A 116 -4.16 7.25 8.94
N ASP A 117 -5.47 7.40 9.12
CA ASP A 117 -6.40 6.30 9.39
C ASP A 117 -6.54 5.31 8.24
N LEU A 118 -6.05 5.66 7.04
CA LEU A 118 -6.01 4.80 5.86
C LEU A 118 -4.73 3.95 5.78
N ALA A 119 -3.69 4.34 6.52
CA ALA A 119 -2.40 3.67 6.59
C ALA A 119 -2.22 2.94 7.93
N TYR A 120 -1.01 2.97 8.48
CA TYR A 120 -0.70 2.46 9.81
C TYR A 120 -0.98 3.55 10.86
N PRO A 121 -1.48 3.18 12.05
CA PRO A 121 -1.69 4.12 13.15
C PRO A 121 -0.42 4.91 13.50
N LEU A 122 -0.53 6.22 13.73
CA LEU A 122 0.61 7.02 14.19
C LEU A 122 1.01 6.71 15.64
N ASP A 123 0.04 6.26 16.45
CA ASP A 123 0.32 5.76 17.79
C ASP A 123 1.05 4.41 17.70
N ARG A 124 2.33 4.43 18.06
CA ARG A 124 3.21 3.26 18.07
C ARG A 124 2.66 2.10 18.88
N SER A 125 1.92 2.35 19.98
CA SER A 125 1.35 1.30 20.81
C SER A 125 0.26 0.49 20.09
N GLN A 126 -0.41 1.12 19.11
CA GLN A 126 -1.46 0.50 18.31
C GLN A 126 -0.90 -0.21 17.06
N ARG A 127 0.39 -0.03 16.74
CA ARG A 127 0.99 -0.62 15.52
C ARG A 127 1.47 -2.05 15.69
N PHE A 128 1.84 -2.48 16.89
CA PHE A 128 2.53 -3.76 17.11
C PHE A 128 1.72 -4.73 17.98
N THR A 129 1.82 -6.03 17.69
CA THR A 129 1.15 -7.10 18.48
C THR A 129 1.91 -7.47 19.75
N GLY A 130 3.14 -7.00 19.92
CA GLY A 130 4.05 -7.37 21.02
C GLY A 130 4.91 -8.61 20.71
N GLU A 131 4.61 -9.34 19.63
CA GLU A 131 5.39 -10.46 19.13
C GLU A 131 6.63 -9.96 18.37
N LEU A 132 7.76 -10.67 18.50
CA LEU A 132 8.98 -10.43 17.72
C LEU A 132 9.05 -11.44 16.57
N ILE A 133 9.22 -10.95 15.34
CA ILE A 133 9.48 -11.82 14.17
C ILE A 133 10.98 -12.07 13.96
N SER A 134 11.84 -11.23 14.55
CA SER A 134 13.28 -11.45 14.64
C SER A 134 13.76 -10.99 16.02
N GLN A 135 14.31 -11.93 16.77
CA GLN A 135 14.79 -11.71 18.15
C GLN A 135 16.10 -10.90 18.16
N ASP A 136 16.98 -11.18 17.20
CA ASP A 136 18.29 -10.57 17.02
C ASP A 136 18.18 -9.10 16.57
N LEU A 137 17.30 -8.80 15.62
CA LEU A 137 17.09 -7.44 15.11
C LEU A 137 15.99 -6.68 15.88
N LYS A 138 15.32 -7.33 16.84
CA LYS A 138 14.19 -6.79 17.62
C LYS A 138 13.07 -6.24 16.74
N ILE A 139 12.74 -6.96 15.68
CA ILE A 139 11.69 -6.59 14.73
C ILE A 139 10.35 -7.05 15.31
N TYR A 140 9.53 -6.10 15.75
CA TYR A 140 8.18 -6.37 16.22
C TYR A 140 7.21 -6.62 15.06
N LYS A 141 6.30 -7.56 15.27
CA LYS A 141 5.19 -7.85 14.36
C LYS A 141 4.17 -6.72 14.36
N TYR A 142 3.84 -6.24 13.18
CA TYR A 142 2.79 -5.26 12.98
C TYR A 142 1.41 -5.90 13.16
N ARG A 143 0.45 -5.14 13.67
CA ARG A 143 -0.96 -5.54 13.72
C ARG A 143 -1.61 -5.54 12.34
N TYR A 144 -1.13 -4.65 11.47
CA TYR A 144 -1.66 -4.42 10.13
C TYR A 144 -0.55 -4.63 9.12
N GLY A 145 -0.82 -5.43 8.11
CA GLY A 145 0.04 -5.59 6.95
C GLY A 145 -0.26 -4.55 5.85
N PRO A 146 0.52 -4.57 4.77
CA PRO A 146 1.71 -5.41 4.61
C PRO A 146 2.84 -4.98 5.56
N GLN A 147 3.67 -5.91 6.04
CA GLN A 147 4.82 -5.60 6.91
C GLN A 147 6.12 -5.79 6.13
N PRO A 148 7.09 -4.85 6.19
CA PRO A 148 8.41 -5.08 5.61
C PRO A 148 9.14 -6.22 6.32
N ALA A 149 9.76 -7.13 5.57
CA ALA A 149 10.55 -8.23 6.12
C ALA A 149 11.94 -7.78 6.60
N GLU A 150 12.50 -6.72 5.98
CA GLU A 150 13.84 -6.23 6.28
C GLU A 150 13.84 -5.07 7.28
N LEU A 151 14.85 -5.03 8.14
CA LEU A 151 15.03 -3.96 9.14
C LEU A 151 15.14 -2.57 8.51
N GLY A 152 15.78 -2.45 7.33
CA GLY A 152 15.87 -1.18 6.60
C GLY A 152 14.49 -0.64 6.22
N GLY A 153 13.64 -1.53 5.70
CA GLY A 153 12.25 -1.25 5.37
C GLY A 153 11.41 -0.82 6.56
N GLN A 154 11.53 -1.57 7.67
CA GLN A 154 10.85 -1.22 8.90
C GLN A 154 11.30 0.16 9.42
N ARG A 155 12.60 0.44 9.43
CA ARG A 155 13.13 1.75 9.86
C ARG A 155 12.64 2.89 8.99
N ALA A 156 12.54 2.67 7.68
CA ALA A 156 12.00 3.67 6.76
C ALA A 156 10.54 3.99 7.05
N LEU A 157 9.72 2.95 7.26
CA LEU A 157 8.30 3.10 7.60
C LEU A 157 8.13 3.74 8.99
N ASP A 158 8.83 3.23 10.01
CA ASP A 158 8.83 3.77 11.37
C ASP A 158 9.26 5.23 11.38
N PHE A 159 10.29 5.62 10.62
CA PHE A 159 10.72 7.01 10.53
C PHE A 159 9.59 7.93 10.08
N VAL A 160 8.84 7.53 9.05
CA VAL A 160 7.73 8.34 8.53
C VAL A 160 6.57 8.44 9.52
N LEU A 161 6.28 7.36 10.22
CA LEU A 161 5.14 7.28 11.14
C LEU A 161 5.44 7.96 12.48
N ASP A 162 6.64 7.76 13.04
CA ASP A 162 7.01 8.24 14.38
C ASP A 162 7.58 9.67 14.38
N ASN A 163 8.05 10.18 13.23
CA ASN A 163 8.65 11.50 13.19
C ASN A 163 7.57 12.60 13.23
N THR A 164 7.40 13.15 14.43
CA THR A 164 6.44 14.24 14.72
C THR A 164 6.77 15.55 14.00
N THR A 165 8.01 15.75 13.55
CA THR A 165 8.43 16.96 12.82
C THR A 165 8.02 16.94 11.34
N LEU A 166 7.68 15.77 10.79
CA LEU A 166 7.22 15.66 9.41
C LEU A 166 5.80 16.23 9.27
N ARG A 167 5.65 17.18 8.35
CA ARG A 167 4.34 17.63 7.87
C ARG A 167 3.57 16.48 7.22
N PRO A 168 2.22 16.48 7.26
CA PRO A 168 1.39 15.40 6.74
C PRO A 168 1.76 14.95 5.31
N PHE A 169 1.93 15.88 4.37
CA PHE A 169 2.32 15.55 3.00
C PHE A 169 3.64 14.78 2.87
N ASN A 170 4.58 14.95 3.81
CA ASN A 170 5.84 14.20 3.85
C ASN A 170 5.67 12.76 4.37
N ARG A 171 4.49 12.42 4.89
CA ARG A 171 4.14 11.08 5.36
C ARG A 171 3.42 10.23 4.33
N THR A 172 3.32 10.73 3.10
CA THR A 172 2.69 10.02 1.99
C THR A 172 3.40 8.69 1.74
N LEU A 173 2.61 7.61 1.74
CA LEU A 173 3.04 6.26 1.38
C LEU A 173 2.57 5.91 -0.03
N LEU A 174 3.43 5.23 -0.78
CA LEU A 174 3.13 4.71 -2.10
C LEU A 174 3.25 3.20 -2.09
N PHE A 175 2.29 2.52 -2.72
CA PHE A 175 2.29 1.07 -2.85
C PHE A 175 1.99 0.67 -4.29
N ASP A 176 2.84 -0.14 -4.89
CA ASP A 176 2.49 -0.92 -6.07
C ASP A 176 1.97 -2.26 -5.62
N ILE A 177 0.78 -2.63 -6.08
CA ILE A 177 0.09 -3.87 -5.67
C ILE A 177 -0.21 -4.66 -6.94
N LYS A 178 0.26 -5.90 -6.99
CA LYS A 178 -0.09 -6.88 -8.01
C LYS A 178 -0.94 -7.96 -7.35
N LEU A 179 -2.20 -8.07 -7.75
CA LEU A 179 -3.09 -9.12 -7.27
C LEU A 179 -2.79 -10.41 -8.02
N LEU A 180 -2.28 -11.42 -7.33
CA LEU A 180 -1.86 -12.70 -7.92
C LEU A 180 -3.05 -13.65 -8.01
N ALA A 181 -3.72 -13.88 -6.88
CA ALA A 181 -4.79 -14.84 -6.79
C ALA A 181 -5.89 -14.38 -5.82
N VAL A 182 -7.09 -14.91 -6.06
CA VAL A 182 -8.26 -14.75 -5.19
C VAL A 182 -8.79 -16.15 -4.91
N ARG A 183 -8.73 -16.56 -3.64
CA ARG A 183 -9.26 -17.84 -3.16
C ARG A 183 -10.59 -17.59 -2.45
N LYS A 184 -11.66 -18.13 -3.00
CA LYS A 184 -13.02 -17.94 -2.49
C LYS A 184 -13.20 -18.57 -1.11
N GLN A 185 -13.96 -17.90 -0.27
CA GLN A 185 -14.41 -18.47 0.99
C GLN A 185 -15.20 -19.77 0.71
N ARG A 186 -14.81 -20.87 1.37
CA ARG A 186 -15.57 -22.11 1.38
C ARG A 186 -16.73 -22.04 2.37
#